data_AF-A0A6L8B9F9-F1
#
_entry.id   AF-A0A6L8B9F9-F1
#
_cell.length_a   1.000
_cell.length_b   1.000
_cell.length_c   1.000
_cell.angle_alpha   90.00
_cell.angle_beta   90.00
_cell.angle_gamma   90.00
#
_symmetry.space_group_name_H-M   'P 1'
#
loop_
_entity.id
_entity.type
_entity.pdbx_description
1 polymer ?
#
loop_
_entity_poly.entity_id
_entity_poly.type
_entity_poly.pdbx_seq_one_letter_code
_entity_poly.pdbx_strand_id
1 'polypeptide(L)'
;MKARHARWLQQADRWGRWLENAVLFFLLGGLIVLSASQIALRNIFSTGLPWADPAVRMMVLWLALAGGIAAGGARKQIAIDVVTRLLPARARRMADTV
;
A
#
# COMPACT_ATOMS: atom_id res chain seq x y z
N MET A 1 18.33 -26.26 -21.63
CA MET A 1 17.33 -25.35 -22.26
C MET A 1 16.39 -24.61 -21.28
N LYS A 2 16.69 -24.47 -19.96
CA LYS A 2 15.79 -23.81 -18.97
C LYS A 2 16.06 -22.29 -18.73
N ALA A 3 17.14 -21.74 -19.29
CA ALA A 3 17.61 -20.37 -19.01
C ALA A 3 16.85 -19.23 -19.75
N ARG A 4 15.84 -19.53 -20.58
CA ARG A 4 15.05 -18.50 -21.29
C ARG A 4 13.77 -18.05 -20.56
N HIS A 5 13.15 -18.92 -19.76
CA HIS A 5 11.87 -18.61 -19.10
C HIS A 5 12.00 -17.66 -17.90
N ALA A 6 13.19 -17.56 -17.30
CA ALA A 6 13.43 -16.69 -16.14
C ALA A 6 13.36 -15.18 -16.46
N ARG A 7 13.59 -14.77 -17.73
CA ARG A 7 13.55 -13.35 -18.12
C ARG A 7 12.13 -12.81 -18.31
N TRP A 8 11.21 -13.65 -18.79
CA TRP A 8 9.81 -13.28 -19.04
C TRP A 8 9.03 -13.03 -17.74
N LEU A 9 9.30 -13.82 -16.70
CA LEU A 9 8.70 -13.63 -15.38
C LEU A 9 9.22 -12.35 -14.70
N GLN A 10 10.52 -12.05 -14.83
CA GLN A 10 11.09 -10.82 -14.28
C GLN A 10 10.57 -9.55 -14.96
N GLN A 11 10.28 -9.61 -16.27
CA GLN A 11 9.62 -8.50 -16.95
C GLN A 11 8.19 -8.34 -16.42
N ALA A 12 7.40 -9.42 -16.40
CA ALA A 12 6.02 -9.41 -15.92
C ALA A 12 5.90 -8.86 -14.47
N ASP A 13 6.82 -9.23 -13.59
CA ASP A 13 6.87 -8.74 -12.21
C ASP A 13 7.08 -7.22 -12.10
N ARG A 14 7.91 -6.63 -12.99
CA ARG A 14 8.13 -5.18 -12.98
C ARG A 14 6.91 -4.43 -13.46
N TRP A 15 6.26 -4.92 -14.52
CA TRP A 15 5.03 -4.34 -15.05
C TRP A 15 3.89 -4.45 -14.02
N GLY A 16 3.77 -5.58 -13.33
CA GLY A 16 2.82 -5.78 -12.25
C GLY A 16 2.98 -4.77 -11.11
N ARG A 17 4.20 -4.60 -10.60
CA ARG A 17 4.49 -3.63 -9.52
C ARG A 17 4.25 -2.18 -9.93
N TRP A 18 4.55 -1.82 -11.18
CA TRP A 18 4.31 -0.47 -11.68
C TRP A 18 2.81 -0.17 -11.79
N LEU A 19 2.03 -1.12 -12.31
CA LEU A 19 0.57 -1.00 -12.37
C LEU A 19 -0.05 -0.92 -10.97
N GLU A 20 0.40 -1.76 -10.04
CA GLU A 20 -0.06 -1.77 -8.66
C GLU A 20 0.18 -0.41 -7.97
N ASN A 21 1.41 0.11 -8.07
CA ASN A 21 1.74 1.43 -7.53
C ASN A 21 0.95 2.56 -8.22
N ALA A 22 0.76 2.49 -9.54
CA ALA A 22 -0.04 3.48 -10.26
C ALA A 22 -1.50 3.46 -9.79
N VAL A 23 -2.12 2.28 -9.66
CA VAL A 23 -3.49 2.12 -9.18
C VAL A 23 -3.65 2.68 -7.77
N LEU A 24 -2.73 2.36 -6.86
CA LEU A 24 -2.74 2.90 -5.50
C LEU A 24 -2.59 4.42 -5.49
N PHE A 25 -1.67 4.97 -6.29
CA PHE A 25 -1.45 6.41 -6.41
C PHE A 25 -2.70 7.12 -6.94
N PHE A 26 -3.33 6.60 -7.99
CA PHE A 26 -4.57 7.17 -8.54
C PHE A 26 -5.75 7.06 -7.58
N LEU A 27 -5.92 5.94 -6.90
CA LEU A 27 -6.98 5.77 -5.89
C LEU A 27 -6.80 6.75 -4.73
N LEU A 28 -5.58 6.84 -4.18
CA LEU A 28 -5.29 7.72 -3.05
C LEU A 28 -5.38 9.20 -3.44
N GLY A 29 -4.75 9.58 -4.56
CA GLY A 29 -4.79 10.95 -5.08
C GLY A 29 -6.20 11.37 -5.45
N GLY A 30 -6.96 10.49 -6.09
CA GLY A 30 -8.36 10.72 -6.41
C GLY A 30 -9.21 10.90 -5.16
N LEU A 31 -9.00 10.10 -4.11
CA LEU A 31 -9.66 10.27 -2.81
C LEU A 31 -9.42 11.68 -2.25
N ILE A 32 -8.16 12.11 -2.20
CA ILE A 32 -7.78 13.43 -1.67
C ILE A 32 -8.45 14.54 -2.48
N VAL A 33 -8.36 14.49 -3.82
CA VAL A 33 -8.93 15.52 -4.69
C VAL A 33 -10.45 15.55 -4.60
N LEU A 34 -11.11 14.39 -4.61
CA LEU A 34 -12.58 14.32 -4.55
C LEU A 34 -13.09 14.83 -3.19
N SER A 35 -12.46 14.41 -2.09
CA SER A 35 -12.80 14.86 -0.75
C SER A 35 -12.52 16.36 -0.55
N ALA A 36 -11.39 16.87 -1.04
CA ALA A 36 -11.11 18.30 -1.03
C ALA A 36 -12.14 19.10 -1.85
N SER A 37 -12.53 18.58 -3.02
CA SER A 37 -13.56 19.19 -3.86
C SER A 37 -14.91 19.23 -3.15
N GLN A 38 -15.30 18.16 -2.42
CA GLN A 38 -16.53 18.16 -1.62
C GLN A 38 -16.52 19.27 -0.54
N ILE A 39 -15.39 19.45 0.16
CA ILE A 39 -15.23 20.50 1.18
C ILE A 39 -15.34 21.88 0.52
N ALA A 40 -14.63 22.09 -0.58
CA ALA A 40 -14.65 23.37 -1.31
C ALA A 40 -16.05 23.70 -1.84
N LEU A 41 -16.73 22.73 -2.45
CA LEU A 41 -18.07 22.93 -3.04
C LEU A 41 -19.11 23.23 -1.95
N ARG A 42 -19.05 22.54 -0.80
CA ARG A 42 -19.93 22.83 0.35
C ARG A 42 -19.64 24.20 0.96
N ASN A 43 -18.37 24.59 1.08
CA ASN A 43 -18.01 25.83 1.77
C ASN A 43 -18.17 27.08 0.90
N ILE A 44 -17.99 26.97 -0.42
CA ILE A 44 -18.06 28.12 -1.36
C ILE A 44 -19.43 28.21 -2.04
N PHE A 45 -19.97 27.07 -2.47
CA PHE A 45 -21.21 27.03 -3.26
C PHE A 45 -22.41 26.52 -2.46
N SER A 46 -22.24 26.19 -1.17
CA SER A 46 -23.26 25.60 -0.28
C SER A 46 -24.00 24.39 -0.88
N THR A 47 -23.38 23.76 -1.89
CA THR A 47 -23.93 22.66 -2.67
C THR A 47 -23.00 21.46 -2.54
N GLY A 48 -23.58 20.26 -2.54
CA GLY A 48 -22.84 19.01 -2.39
C GLY A 48 -23.02 18.11 -3.62
N LEU A 49 -21.99 17.35 -3.96
CA LEU A 49 -22.07 16.28 -4.96
C LEU A 49 -22.72 15.04 -4.30
N PRO A 50 -23.96 14.67 -4.66
CA PRO A 50 -24.67 13.57 -4.00
C PRO A 50 -24.02 12.20 -4.26
N TRP A 51 -23.30 12.04 -5.37
CA TRP A 51 -22.60 10.81 -5.73
C TRP A 51 -21.17 10.73 -5.18
N ALA A 52 -20.61 11.83 -4.70
CA ALA A 52 -19.22 11.85 -4.26
C ALA A 52 -19.02 11.04 -2.96
N ASP A 53 -20.04 10.98 -2.10
CA ASP A 53 -19.98 10.20 -0.85
C ASP A 53 -19.94 8.67 -1.13
N PRO A 54 -20.84 8.10 -1.98
CA PRO A 54 -20.70 6.73 -2.46
C PRO A 54 -19.39 6.46 -3.21
N ALA A 55 -18.93 7.39 -4.05
CA ALA A 55 -17.71 7.22 -4.85
C ALA A 55 -16.46 7.12 -3.95
N VAL A 56 -16.32 8.02 -2.98
CA VAL A 56 -15.24 7.99 -1.97
C VAL A 56 -15.24 6.64 -1.25
N ARG A 57 -16.41 6.18 -0.79
CA ARG A 57 -16.54 4.88 -0.12
C ARG A 57 -16.04 3.71 -0.98
N MET A 58 -16.44 3.70 -2.26
CA MET A 58 -16.00 2.67 -3.20
C MET A 58 -14.50 2.75 -3.44
N MET A 59 -13.94 3.95 -3.59
CA MET A 59 -12.49 4.16 -3.74
C MET A 59 -11.70 3.71 -2.52
N VAL A 60 -12.17 3.98 -1.30
CA VAL A 60 -11.53 3.48 -0.06
C VAL A 60 -11.55 1.96 -0.02
N LEU A 61 -12.67 1.33 -0.40
CA LEU A 61 -12.77 -0.13 -0.45
C LEU A 61 -11.76 -0.73 -1.43
N TRP A 62 -11.69 -0.17 -2.64
CA TRP A 62 -10.71 -0.59 -3.65
C TRP A 62 -9.28 -0.35 -3.19
N LEU A 63 -9.01 0.78 -2.54
CA LEU A 63 -7.71 1.10 -1.97
C LEU A 63 -7.32 0.13 -0.86
N ALA A 64 -8.26 -0.26 0.02
CA ALA A 64 -8.00 -1.22 1.08
C ALA A 64 -7.71 -2.61 0.51
N LEU A 65 -8.46 -3.04 -0.50
CA LEU A 65 -8.24 -4.31 -1.18
C LEU A 65 -6.87 -4.33 -1.89
N ALA A 66 -6.61 -3.33 -2.74
CA ALA A 66 -5.36 -3.22 -3.48
C ALA A 66 -4.16 -3.02 -2.54
N GLY A 67 -4.31 -2.18 -1.51
CA GLY A 67 -3.27 -1.94 -0.51
C GLY A 67 -2.98 -3.16 0.34
N GLY A 68 -3.99 -3.98 0.64
CA GLY A 68 -3.81 -5.27 1.32
C GLY A 68 -3.02 -6.28 0.48
N ILE A 69 -3.30 -6.37 -0.81
CA ILE A 69 -2.54 -7.20 -1.76
C ILE A 69 -1.08 -6.71 -1.85
N ALA A 70 -0.87 -5.40 -1.99
CA ALA A 70 0.45 -4.78 -2.03
C ALA A 70 1.26 -5.01 -0.75
N ALA A 71 0.61 -4.90 0.41
CA ALA A 71 1.22 -5.18 1.70
C ALA A 71 1.58 -6.67 1.86
N GLY A 72 0.76 -7.57 1.31
CA GLY A 72 1.02 -9.02 1.34
C GLY A 72 2.14 -9.47 0.41
N GLY A 73 2.30 -8.82 -0.76
CA GLY A 73 3.41 -9.07 -1.69
C GLY A 73 4.76 -8.65 -1.13
N ALA A 74 4.79 -7.63 -0.28
CA ALA A 74 5.91 -7.34 0.59
C ALA A 74 5.93 -8.37 1.73
N ARG A 75 6.53 -9.55 1.47
CA ARG A 75 6.94 -10.52 2.50
C ARG A 75 8.02 -9.91 3.41
N LYS A 76 7.65 -8.86 4.14
CA LYS A 76 8.38 -8.21 5.22
C LYS A 76 7.49 -8.37 6.44
N GLN A 77 7.85 -9.35 7.25
CA GLN A 77 7.37 -9.47 8.61
C GLN A 77 7.64 -8.14 9.32
N ILE A 78 6.62 -7.29 9.48
CA ILE A 78 6.70 -6.07 10.31
C ILE A 78 6.84 -6.48 11.80
N ALA A 79 6.46 -7.71 12.14
CA ALA A 79 6.75 -8.33 13.42
C ALA A 79 8.19 -8.86 13.43
N ILE A 80 9.08 -8.23 14.21
CA ILE A 80 10.36 -8.73 14.81
C ILE A 80 11.53 -7.72 14.68
N ASP A 81 11.51 -6.74 13.78
CA ASP A 81 12.65 -5.79 13.67
C ASP A 81 12.64 -4.70 14.79
N VAL A 82 11.47 -4.39 15.35
CA VAL A 82 11.34 -3.50 16.52
C VAL A 82 11.80 -4.22 17.81
N VAL A 83 11.48 -5.51 17.94
CA VAL A 83 11.86 -6.30 19.13
C VAL A 83 13.37 -6.54 19.17
N THR A 84 14.01 -6.77 18.02
CA THR A 84 15.47 -6.94 17.95
C THR A 84 16.24 -5.64 18.14
N ARG A 85 15.68 -4.47 17.74
CA ARG A 85 16.29 -3.15 18.03
C ARG A 85 16.16 -2.72 19.49
N LEU A 86 15.16 -3.22 20.22
CA LEU A 86 15.01 -2.97 21.65
C LEU A 86 15.70 -4.02 22.53
N LEU A 87 16.23 -5.10 21.96
CA LEU A 87 16.89 -6.16 22.71
C LEU A 87 18.27 -5.67 23.21
N PRO A 88 18.46 -5.50 24.53
CA PRO A 88 19.69 -4.98 25.10
C PRO A 88 20.84 -5.96 24.85
N ALA A 89 22.07 -5.42 24.71
CA ALA A 89 23.32 -6.16 24.49
C ALA A 89 23.63 -7.31 25.47
N ARG A 90 22.82 -7.51 26.52
CA ARG A 90 22.99 -8.57 27.53
C ARG A 90 22.50 -9.95 27.06
N ALA A 91 21.54 -10.03 26.15
CA ALA A 91 21.02 -11.32 25.65
C ALA A 91 21.96 -12.01 24.65
N ARG A 92 22.90 -11.27 24.05
CA ARG A 92 23.82 -11.79 23.03
C ARG A 92 24.91 -12.71 23.61
N ARG A 93 25.20 -12.64 24.91
CA ARG A 93 26.26 -13.47 25.54
C ARG A 93 25.81 -14.86 25.96
N MET A 94 24.51 -15.11 26.14
CA MET A 94 24.02 -16.44 26.51
C MET A 94 23.90 -17.40 25.32
N ALA A 95 23.80 -16.89 24.09
CA ALA A 95 23.66 -17.70 22.89
C ALA A 95 24.98 -18.32 22.41
N ASP A 96 26.13 -17.80 22.85
CA ASP A 96 27.46 -18.29 22.43
C ASP A 96 28.03 -19.35 23.39
N THR A 97 27.32 -19.73 24.45
CA THR A 97 27.81 -20.68 25.48
C THR A 97 26.97 -21.95 25.64
N VAL A 98 26.03 -22.23 24.73
CA VAL A 98 25.22 -23.47 24.73
C VAL A 98 25.35 -24.19 23.40
#